data_AF-A0A2T6IQU0-F1
#
_entry.id   AF-A0A2T6IQU0-F1
#
_cell.length_a   1.000
_cell.length_b   1.000
_cell.length_c   1.000
_cell.angle_alpha   90.00
_cell.angle_beta   90.00
_cell.angle_gamma   90.00
#
_symmetry.space_group_name_H-M   'P 1'
#
loop_
_entity.id
_entity.type
_entity.pdbx_description
1 polymer ?
#
loop_
_entity_poly.entity_id
_entity_poly.type
_entity_poly.pdbx_seq_one_letter_code
_entity_poly.pdbx_strand_id
1 'polypeptide(L)'
;MLEKKNMAIDLPHIQIEDFQKFKNLLYTGCLEEEPTDDQLLDLFELADHYQVQHLCEVLANHIHLRLSPQNFDRFCHFSITHSSALLRLPCCIYAASNESVKAQFTGGKLSEPVTEELARFFGVDVNPAKKRRFSL
;
A
#
# COMPACT_ATOMS: atom_id res chain seq x y z
N MET A 1 -2.08 25.32 -23.13
CA MET A 1 -2.14 25.09 -21.67
C MET A 1 -2.73 26.33 -21.02
N LEU A 2 -4.01 26.30 -20.64
CA LEU A 2 -4.67 27.42 -19.94
C LEU A 2 -4.07 27.67 -18.56
N GLU A 3 -3.64 26.63 -17.86
CA GLU A 3 -3.00 26.68 -16.54
C GLU A 3 -1.73 27.54 -16.55
N LYS A 4 -0.89 27.39 -17.59
CA LYS A 4 0.34 28.19 -17.76
C LYS A 4 0.08 29.69 -17.91
N LYS A 5 -1.11 30.10 -18.37
CA LYS A 5 -1.48 31.51 -18.52
C LYS A 5 -2.08 32.09 -17.25
N ASN A 6 -2.81 31.28 -16.49
CA ASN A 6 -3.52 31.72 -15.28
C ASN A 6 -2.68 31.59 -14.00
N MET A 7 -1.51 30.91 -14.07
CA MET A 7 -0.63 30.63 -12.93
C MET A 7 -1.35 29.96 -11.75
N ALA A 8 -2.45 29.25 -12.03
CA ALA A 8 -3.28 28.57 -11.06
C ALA A 8 -3.61 27.15 -11.58
N ILE A 9 -3.65 26.20 -10.66
CA ILE A 9 -4.02 24.80 -10.91
C ILE A 9 -5.10 24.46 -9.89
N ASP A 10 -6.26 24.01 -10.36
CA ASP A 10 -7.37 23.57 -9.52
C ASP A 10 -7.24 22.07 -9.23
N LEU A 11 -7.23 21.71 -7.95
CA LEU A 11 -7.13 20.31 -7.48
C LEU A 11 -8.35 19.94 -6.63
N PRO A 12 -9.56 19.85 -7.22
CA PRO A 12 -10.81 19.71 -6.47
C PRO A 12 -10.98 18.36 -5.77
N HIS A 13 -10.15 17.37 -6.11
CA HIS A 13 -10.23 16.00 -5.60
C HIS A 13 -9.35 15.74 -4.38
N ILE A 14 -8.54 16.71 -3.97
CA ILE A 14 -7.54 16.52 -2.92
C ILE A 14 -7.92 17.37 -1.71
N GLN A 15 -7.87 16.76 -0.53
CA GLN A 15 -8.06 17.50 0.72
C GLN A 15 -6.87 18.43 0.96
N ILE A 16 -7.15 19.65 1.41
CA ILE A 16 -6.12 20.69 1.59
C ILE A 16 -5.02 20.22 2.56
N GLU A 17 -5.39 19.47 3.59
CA GLU A 17 -4.46 18.95 4.61
C GLU A 17 -3.46 17.95 4.02
N ASP A 18 -3.94 17.00 3.20
CA ASP A 18 -3.09 16.00 2.57
C ASP A 18 -2.16 16.63 1.54
N PHE A 19 -2.66 17.61 0.78
CA PHE A 19 -1.84 18.39 -0.13
C PHE A 19 -0.74 19.17 0.60
N GLN A 20 -1.04 19.77 1.76
CA GLN A 20 -0.05 20.48 2.55
C GLN A 20 1.06 19.54 3.06
N LYS A 21 0.70 18.36 3.55
CA LYS A 21 1.66 17.34 4.00
C LYS A 21 2.52 16.84 2.84
N PHE A 22 1.89 16.52 1.70
CA PHE A 22 2.59 16.11 0.49
C PHE A 22 3.56 17.19 0.01
N LYS A 23 3.11 18.44 -0.03
CA LYS A 23 3.94 19.60 -0.40
C LYS A 23 5.12 19.77 0.57
N ASN A 24 4.89 19.68 1.87
CA ASN A 24 5.97 19.80 2.86
C ASN A 24 6.99 18.67 2.69
N LEU A 25 6.54 17.43 2.51
CA LEU A 25 7.40 16.30 2.21
C LEU A 25 8.19 16.50 0.92
N LEU A 26 7.56 17.02 -0.14
CA LEU A 26 8.19 17.30 -1.43
C LEU A 26 9.30 18.35 -1.34
N TYR A 27 9.10 19.42 -0.57
CA TYR A 27 10.08 20.51 -0.46
C TYR A 27 11.16 20.28 0.59
N THR A 28 10.84 19.57 1.67
CA THR A 28 11.75 19.41 2.81
C THR A 28 12.36 18.01 2.92
N GLY A 29 11.74 17.01 2.28
CA GLY A 29 12.08 15.60 2.47
C GLY A 29 11.68 15.05 3.84
N CYS A 30 10.96 15.83 4.66
CA CYS A 30 10.64 15.48 6.03
C CYS A 30 9.13 15.52 6.29
N LEU A 31 8.67 14.68 7.23
CA LEU A 31 7.36 14.79 7.85
C LEU A 31 7.54 15.50 9.19
N GLU A 32 6.77 16.57 9.42
CA GLU A 32 6.87 17.39 10.64
C GLU A 32 6.40 16.62 11.89
N GLU A 33 5.44 15.72 11.71
CA GLU A 33 4.88 14.87 12.74
C GLU A 33 4.92 13.42 12.29
N GLU A 34 4.87 12.50 13.26
CA GLU A 34 4.79 11.08 12.96
C GLU A 34 3.41 10.76 12.35
N PRO A 35 3.32 10.37 11.06
CA PRO A 35 2.03 10.15 10.40
C PRO A 35 1.34 8.90 10.96
N THR A 36 0.02 8.84 10.88
CA THR A 36 -0.71 7.58 11.09
C THR A 36 -0.51 6.62 9.92
N ASP A 37 -0.86 5.34 10.09
CA ASP A 37 -0.80 4.35 9.01
C ASP A 37 -1.66 4.77 7.81
N ASP A 38 -2.84 5.35 8.06
CA ASP A 38 -3.74 5.83 6.99
C ASP A 38 -3.13 7.03 6.25
N GLN A 39 -2.57 8.00 6.98
CA GLN A 39 -1.89 9.15 6.37
C GLN A 39 -0.68 8.73 5.53
N LEU A 40 0.06 7.69 5.92
CA LEU A 40 1.15 7.16 5.09
C LEU A 40 0.64 6.60 3.77
N LEU A 41 -0.50 5.90 3.78
CA LEU A 41 -1.10 5.33 2.59
C LEU A 41 -1.65 6.43 1.66
N ASP A 42 -2.34 7.43 2.23
CA ASP A 42 -2.87 8.57 1.48
C ASP A 42 -1.74 9.37 0.81
N LEU A 43 -0.64 9.62 1.55
CA LEU A 43 0.55 10.28 1.01
C LEU A 43 1.22 9.44 -0.08
N PHE A 44 1.23 8.12 0.05
CA PHE A 44 1.78 7.21 -0.95
C PHE A 44 0.95 7.29 -2.24
N GLU A 45 -0.37 7.23 -2.13
CA GLU A 45 -1.29 7.35 -3.27
C GLU A 45 -1.11 8.68 -3.99
N LEU A 46 -1.00 9.79 -3.24
CA LEU A 46 -0.71 11.11 -3.82
C LEU A 46 0.64 11.16 -4.53
N ALA A 47 1.70 10.61 -3.92
CA ALA A 47 3.02 10.57 -4.51
C ALA A 47 3.04 9.74 -5.80
N ASP A 48 2.34 8.60 -5.83
CA ASP A 48 2.22 7.75 -7.01
C ASP A 48 1.39 8.44 -8.11
N HIS A 49 0.26 9.06 -7.74
CA HIS A 49 -0.60 9.81 -8.65
C HIS A 49 0.15 10.95 -9.35
N TYR A 50 0.96 11.70 -8.61
CA TYR A 50 1.78 12.79 -9.13
C TYR A 50 3.14 12.34 -9.68
N GLN A 51 3.38 11.03 -9.76
CA GLN A 51 4.59 10.43 -10.32
C GLN A 51 5.88 10.91 -9.64
N VAL A 52 5.81 11.16 -8.34
CA VAL A 52 6.94 11.59 -7.53
C VAL A 52 7.65 10.38 -6.94
N GLN A 53 8.33 9.63 -7.82
CA GLN A 53 8.89 8.31 -7.52
C GLN A 53 9.77 8.25 -6.26
N HIS A 54 10.63 9.26 -6.05
CA HIS A 54 11.51 9.30 -4.88
C HIS A 54 10.72 9.35 -3.55
N LEU A 55 9.55 9.99 -3.53
CA LEU A 55 8.69 10.01 -2.34
C LEU A 55 8.01 8.66 -2.13
N CYS A 56 7.61 7.96 -3.20
CA CYS A 56 7.09 6.60 -3.10
C CYS A 56 8.12 5.67 -2.44
N GLU A 57 9.40 5.80 -2.77
CA GLU A 57 10.48 5.01 -2.16
C GLU A 57 10.68 5.34 -0.67
N VAL A 58 10.66 6.63 -0.32
CA VAL A 58 10.75 7.09 1.08
C VAL A 58 9.56 6.57 1.90
N LEU A 59 8.34 6.75 1.40
CA LEU A 59 7.12 6.30 2.07
C LEU A 59 7.05 4.77 2.16
N ALA A 60 7.50 4.04 1.13
CA ALA A 60 7.63 2.59 1.19
C ALA A 60 8.55 2.14 2.32
N ASN A 61 9.70 2.79 2.48
CA ASN A 61 10.62 2.49 3.58
C ASN A 61 9.98 2.74 4.95
N HIS A 62 9.23 3.84 5.12
CA HIS A 62 8.49 4.09 6.35
C HIS A 62 7.43 3.02 6.63
N ILE A 63 6.69 2.60 5.61
CA ILE A 63 5.69 1.52 5.72
C ILE A 63 6.38 0.21 6.13
N HIS A 64 7.49 -0.15 5.49
CA HIS A 64 8.23 -1.38 5.80
C HIS A 64 8.71 -1.44 7.24
N LEU A 65 9.21 -0.32 7.78
CA LEU A 65 9.67 -0.22 9.16
C LEU A 65 8.52 -0.37 10.19
N ARG A 66 7.28 -0.13 9.77
CA ARG A 66 6.08 -0.19 10.62
C ARG A 66 5.26 -1.46 10.45
N LEU A 67 5.66 -2.36 9.56
CA LEU A 67 4.96 -3.63 9.37
C LEU A 67 4.90 -4.41 10.69
N SER A 68 3.67 -4.66 11.14
CA SER A 68 3.33 -5.41 12.33
C SER A 68 2.21 -6.40 12.00
N PRO A 69 2.03 -7.48 12.78
CA PRO A 69 0.91 -8.38 12.58
C PRO A 69 -0.47 -7.71 12.69
N GLN A 70 -0.56 -6.53 13.32
CA GLN A 70 -1.81 -5.81 13.53
C GLN A 70 -2.22 -4.96 12.32
N ASN A 71 -1.25 -4.37 11.62
CA ASN A 71 -1.49 -3.51 10.45
C ASN A 71 -1.14 -4.18 9.11
N PHE A 72 -0.59 -5.40 9.15
CA PHE A 72 -0.18 -6.16 7.97
C PHE A 72 -1.27 -6.27 6.90
N ASP A 73 -2.48 -6.68 7.29
CA ASP A 73 -3.57 -6.89 6.33
C ASP A 73 -3.90 -5.60 5.58
N ARG A 74 -3.90 -4.46 6.27
CA ARG A 74 -4.15 -3.13 5.68
C ARG A 74 -3.07 -2.77 4.67
N PHE A 75 -1.79 -2.85 5.05
CA PHE A 75 -0.68 -2.48 4.16
C PHE A 75 -0.56 -3.43 2.97
N CYS A 76 -0.73 -4.73 3.18
CA CYS A 76 -0.66 -5.71 2.10
C CYS A 76 -1.83 -5.52 1.13
N HIS A 77 -3.06 -5.31 1.63
CA HIS A 77 -4.20 -5.02 0.78
C HIS A 77 -3.98 -3.75 -0.05
N PHE A 78 -3.51 -2.67 0.57
CA PHE A 78 -3.18 -1.44 -0.16
C PHE A 78 -2.18 -1.69 -1.30
N SER A 79 -1.12 -2.48 -1.04
CA SER A 79 -0.11 -2.80 -2.04
C SER A 79 -0.67 -3.56 -3.25
N ILE A 80 -1.69 -4.40 -3.03
CA ILE A 80 -2.36 -5.17 -4.07
C ILE A 80 -3.27 -4.24 -4.89
N THR A 81 -4.10 -3.44 -4.21
CA THR A 81 -5.06 -2.52 -4.84
C THR A 81 -4.36 -1.50 -5.74
N HIS A 82 -3.26 -0.91 -5.26
CA HIS A 82 -2.50 0.09 -6.01
C HIS A 82 -1.44 -0.52 -6.92
N SER A 83 -1.37 -1.86 -7.02
CA SER A 83 -0.35 -2.57 -7.80
C SER A 83 1.09 -2.09 -7.53
N SER A 84 1.36 -1.66 -6.28
CA SER A 84 2.64 -1.08 -5.89
C SER A 84 3.69 -2.18 -5.74
N ALA A 85 4.58 -2.28 -6.72
CA ALA A 85 5.71 -3.22 -6.67
C ALA A 85 6.65 -2.95 -5.48
N LEU A 86 6.75 -1.68 -5.07
CA LEU A 86 7.56 -1.25 -3.92
C LEU A 86 7.08 -1.87 -2.60
N LEU A 87 5.77 -2.14 -2.47
CA LEU A 87 5.16 -2.64 -1.23
C LEU A 87 4.81 -4.13 -1.28
N ARG A 88 4.41 -4.66 -2.45
CA ARG A 88 3.93 -6.06 -2.57
C ARG A 88 4.95 -7.08 -2.12
N LEU A 89 6.15 -7.07 -2.72
CA LEU A 89 7.18 -8.06 -2.43
C LEU A 89 7.65 -7.99 -0.97
N PRO A 90 7.93 -6.81 -0.39
CA PRO A 90 8.26 -6.69 1.03
C PRO A 90 7.15 -7.17 1.97
N CYS A 91 5.87 -6.92 1.67
CA CYS A 91 4.76 -7.49 2.45
C CYS A 91 4.78 -9.02 2.41
N CYS A 92 4.98 -9.63 1.25
CA CYS A 92 5.08 -11.09 1.13
C CYS A 92 6.29 -11.65 1.88
N ILE A 93 7.45 -11.00 1.81
CA ILE A 93 8.65 -11.38 2.56
C ILE A 93 8.40 -11.29 4.08
N TYR A 94 7.73 -10.23 4.54
CA TYR A 94 7.35 -10.08 5.94
C TYR A 94 6.42 -11.20 6.40
N ALA A 95 5.40 -11.53 5.60
CA ALA A 95 4.51 -12.65 5.90
C ALA A 95 5.26 -14.00 5.95
N ALA A 96 6.29 -14.17 5.10
CA ALA A 96 7.11 -15.37 5.08
C ALA A 96 8.03 -15.49 6.29
N SER A 97 8.46 -14.38 6.90
CA SER A 97 9.34 -14.37 8.07
C SER A 97 8.59 -14.27 9.41
N ASN A 98 7.34 -13.81 9.42
CA ASN A 98 6.57 -13.58 10.63
C ASN A 98 5.58 -14.71 10.95
N GLU A 99 5.80 -15.42 12.06
CA GLU A 99 4.94 -16.54 12.49
C GLU A 99 3.50 -16.11 12.85
N SER A 100 3.33 -14.90 13.39
CA SER A 100 2.00 -14.38 13.75
C SER A 100 1.15 -14.16 12.50
N VAL A 101 1.74 -13.58 11.45
CA VAL A 101 1.05 -13.39 10.16
C VAL A 101 0.74 -14.74 9.51
N LYS A 102 1.65 -15.71 9.56
CA LYS A 102 1.37 -17.09 9.09
C LYS A 102 0.20 -17.72 9.84
N ALA A 103 0.12 -17.55 11.16
CA ALA A 103 -1.00 -18.05 11.96
C ALA A 103 -2.32 -17.33 11.61
N GLN A 104 -2.27 -16.04 11.28
CA GLN A 104 -3.45 -15.30 10.78
C GLN A 104 -3.90 -15.81 9.40
N PHE A 105 -2.95 -16.10 8.51
CA PHE A 105 -3.22 -16.67 7.19
C PHE A 105 -3.87 -18.06 7.30
N THR A 106 -3.27 -18.99 8.07
CA THR A 106 -3.83 -20.34 8.25
C THR A 106 -5.15 -20.32 9.02
N GLY A 107 -5.32 -19.35 9.92
CA GLY A 107 -6.54 -19.13 10.69
C GLY A 107 -7.66 -18.41 9.92
N GLY A 108 -7.45 -18.02 8.65
CA GLY A 108 -8.46 -17.34 7.84
C GLY A 108 -8.86 -15.96 8.36
N LYS A 109 -7.94 -15.25 9.02
CA LYS A 109 -8.18 -13.91 9.61
C LYS A 109 -7.80 -12.74 8.71
N LEU A 110 -7.13 -13.03 7.58
CA LEU A 110 -6.73 -12.02 6.60
C LEU A 110 -7.84 -11.82 5.56
N SER A 111 -7.84 -10.65 4.94
CA SER A 111 -8.75 -10.34 3.84
C SER A 111 -8.53 -11.28 2.64
N GLU A 112 -9.58 -11.49 1.83
CA GLU A 112 -9.51 -12.39 0.66
C GLU A 112 -8.41 -12.00 -0.34
N PRO A 113 -8.23 -10.71 -0.73
CA PRO A 113 -7.16 -10.33 -1.64
C PRO A 113 -5.76 -10.65 -1.09
N VAL A 114 -5.54 -10.39 0.20
CA VAL A 114 -4.26 -10.67 0.87
C VAL A 114 -4.01 -12.18 0.97
N THR A 115 -5.04 -12.94 1.28
CA THR A 115 -4.96 -14.40 1.38
C THR A 115 -4.61 -15.01 0.02
N GLU A 116 -5.27 -14.58 -1.06
CA GLU A 116 -4.93 -15.06 -2.41
C GLU A 116 -3.50 -14.70 -2.82
N GLU A 117 -3.05 -13.49 -2.50
CA GLU A 117 -1.70 -13.06 -2.82
C GLU A 117 -0.63 -13.88 -2.08
N LEU A 118 -0.82 -14.06 -0.77
CA LEU A 118 0.09 -14.87 0.04
C LEU A 118 0.10 -16.33 -0.40
N ALA A 119 -1.05 -16.86 -0.82
CA ALA A 119 -1.13 -18.22 -1.33
C ALA A 119 -0.35 -18.44 -2.61
N ARG A 120 -0.43 -17.50 -3.55
CA ARG A 120 0.39 -17.49 -4.76
C ARG A 120 1.87 -17.43 -4.39
N PHE A 121 2.22 -16.58 -3.43
CA PHE A 121 3.60 -16.43 -2.97
C PHE A 121 4.15 -17.68 -2.27
N PHE A 122 3.36 -18.33 -1.41
CA PHE A 122 3.76 -19.56 -0.72
C PHE A 122 3.63 -20.82 -1.57
N GLY A 123 3.02 -20.73 -2.76
CA GLY A 123 2.77 -21.88 -3.62
C GLY A 123 1.73 -22.85 -3.04
N VAL A 124 0.75 -22.34 -2.29
CA VAL A 124 -0.28 -23.15 -1.62
C VAL A 124 -1.64 -22.87 -2.26
N ASP A 125 -2.39 -23.90 -2.64
CA ASP A 125 -3.79 -23.77 -3.09
C ASP A 125 -4.70 -23.52 -1.87
N VAL A 126 -5.24 -22.30 -1.69
CA VAL A 126 -6.10 -21.96 -0.53
C VAL A 126 -7.50 -22.56 -0.59
N ASN A 127 -7.91 -23.12 -1.73
CA ASN A 127 -9.26 -23.66 -1.86
C ASN A 127 -9.37 -24.65 -3.04
N PRO A 128 -9.16 -25.96 -2.83
CA PRO A 128 -9.49 -26.95 -3.85
C PRO A 128 -11.01 -27.03 -4.13
N ALA A 129 -11.86 -26.55 -3.21
CA ALA A 129 -13.32 -26.70 -3.29
C ALA A 129 -14.04 -25.70 -4.23
N LYS A 130 -13.41 -24.57 -4.59
CA LYS A 130 -14.01 -23.57 -5.51
C LYS A 130 -13.60 -23.76 -6.98
N LYS A 131 -12.67 -24.67 -7.32
CA LYS A 131 -12.40 -25.09 -8.71
C LYS A 131 -13.53 -26.02 -9.19
N ARG A 132 -14.77 -25.51 -9.26
CA ARG A 132 -15.84 -26.17 -10.02
C ARG A 132 -15.41 -26.20 -11.48
N ARG A 133 -15.02 -27.39 -11.93
CA ARG A 133 -14.84 -27.76 -13.32
C ARG A 133 -15.98 -27.18 -14.16
N PHE A 134 -15.68 -26.17 -14.97
CA PHE A 134 -16.40 -26.03 -16.23
C PHE A 134 -15.84 -27.13 -17.15
N SER A 135 -16.43 -28.32 -17.07
CA SER A 135 -16.34 -29.29 -18.13
C SER A 135 -17.20 -28.79 -19.28
N LEU A 136 -16.56 -28.32 -20.34
CA LEU A 136 -17.14 -28.33 -21.69
C LEU A 136 -17.17 -29.77 -22.21
#